data_AF-X0WY74-F1
#
_entry.id   AF-X0WY74-F1
#
_cell.length_a   1.000
_cell.length_b   1.000
_cell.length_c   1.000
_cell.angle_alpha   90.00
_cell.angle_beta   90.00
_cell.angle_gamma   90.00
#
_symmetry.space_group_name_H-M   'P 1'
#
loop_
_entity.id
_entity.type
_entity.pdbx_description
1 polymer ?
#
loop_
_entity_poly.entity_id
_entity_poly.type
_entity_poly.pdbx_seq_one_letter_code
_entity_poly.pdbx_strand_id
1 'polypeptide(L)'
;MILLTLGELVIDKDLTIDGPGAAMLTIDASGNDPTPDSTLDDGDDTNDGDGSRVFRITDDDWHSGFQVELTDVTLTGGDTGGRGGAIFSTESLELRRTLIRQNVARYSGGGIDLADISGNANYGAPIAAAHLNIRESVISQNESSYGGGGLSATTYYGTVLLERTTVSGNVATGNGGGIRLRAP
;
A
#
# COMPACT_ATOMS: atom_id res chain seq x y z
N MET A 1 -5.61 5.85 17.94
CA MET A 1 -5.47 6.38 16.58
C MET A 1 -4.22 7.23 16.51
N ILE A 2 -3.40 7.04 15.48
CA ILE A 2 -2.26 7.88 15.13
C ILE A 2 -2.67 8.62 13.86
N LEU A 3 -2.76 9.95 13.92
CA LEU A 3 -3.04 10.79 12.76
C LEU A 3 -1.71 11.36 12.24
N LEU A 4 -1.39 11.10 10.98
CA LEU A 4 -0.17 11.60 10.34
C LEU A 4 -0.41 13.01 9.80
N THR A 5 0.40 13.98 10.23
CA THR A 5 0.25 15.39 9.84
C THR A 5 1.47 15.95 9.08
N LEU A 6 2.49 15.10 8.86
CA LEU A 6 3.77 15.50 8.26
C LEU A 6 4.15 14.58 7.08
N GLY A 7 3.17 13.93 6.47
CA GLY A 7 3.34 12.96 5.39
C GLY A 7 3.44 11.52 5.87
N GLU A 8 4.00 10.67 5.00
CA GLU A 8 4.10 9.23 5.19
C GLU A 8 5.18 8.80 6.19
N LEU A 9 5.03 7.62 6.78
CA LEU A 9 6.06 6.99 7.60
C LEU A 9 7.02 6.19 6.70
N VAL A 10 8.31 6.52 6.75
CA VAL A 10 9.35 5.83 5.99
C VAL A 10 9.96 4.70 6.81
N ILE A 11 10.05 3.51 6.22
CA ILE A 11 10.73 2.33 6.79
C ILE A 11 11.79 1.87 5.79
N ASP A 12 13.05 1.88 6.24
CA ASP A 12 14.26 1.61 5.44
C ASP A 12 15.09 0.44 6.00
N LYS A 13 14.51 -0.38 6.88
CA LYS A 13 15.13 -1.56 7.48
C LYS A 13 14.07 -2.51 8.02
N ASP A 14 14.51 -3.69 8.46
CA ASP A 14 13.66 -4.64 9.16
C ASP A 14 12.87 -3.98 10.30
N LEU A 15 11.56 -4.15 10.27
CA LEU A 15 10.68 -3.60 11.30
C LEU A 15 9.48 -4.50 11.53
N THR A 16 9.20 -4.76 12.80
CA THR A 16 7.95 -5.39 13.24
C THR A 16 7.12 -4.34 13.98
N ILE A 17 5.88 -4.14 13.54
CA ILE A 17 4.86 -3.38 14.25
C ILE A 17 3.77 -4.34 14.70
N ASP A 18 3.67 -4.54 16.01
CA ASP A 18 2.61 -5.34 16.63
C ASP A 18 1.58 -4.41 17.29
N GLY A 19 0.43 -4.29 16.64
CA GLY A 19 -0.67 -3.47 17.11
C GLY A 19 -1.46 -4.15 18.24
N PRO A 20 -2.20 -3.37 19.06
CA PRO A 20 -3.08 -3.90 20.09
C PRO A 20 -4.37 -4.56 19.54
N GLY A 21 -4.57 -4.52 18.22
CA GLY A 21 -5.73 -5.02 17.50
C GLY A 21 -6.15 -4.03 16.41
N ALA A 22 -6.55 -4.51 15.23
CA ALA A 22 -6.92 -3.61 14.12
C ALA A 22 -8.09 -2.67 14.46
N ALA A 23 -8.97 -3.05 15.39
CA ALA A 23 -10.02 -2.17 15.90
C ALA A 23 -9.55 -1.11 16.90
N MET A 24 -8.32 -1.23 17.43
CA MET A 24 -7.76 -0.37 18.48
C MET A 24 -6.71 0.61 17.94
N LEU A 25 -5.86 0.17 17.00
CA LEU A 25 -4.83 1.01 16.39
C LEU A 25 -5.14 1.28 14.92
N THR A 26 -5.69 2.45 14.66
CA THR A 26 -5.73 3.08 13.33
C THR A 26 -4.54 4.00 13.16
N ILE A 27 -3.82 3.85 12.05
CA ILE A 27 -2.86 4.82 11.51
C ILE A 27 -3.55 5.47 10.31
N ASP A 28 -3.77 6.77 10.40
CA ASP A 28 -4.58 7.55 9.47
C ASP A 28 -3.73 8.64 8.82
N ALA A 29 -3.63 8.61 7.49
CA ALA A 29 -2.84 9.58 6.72
C ALA A 29 -3.63 10.84 6.32
N SER A 30 -4.94 10.91 6.57
CA SER A 30 -5.78 12.05 6.16
C SER A 30 -5.42 13.38 6.83
N GLY A 31 -4.63 13.36 7.92
CA GLY A 31 -4.21 14.58 8.62
C GLY A 31 -3.15 15.41 7.88
N ASN A 32 -2.58 14.89 6.79
CA ASN A 32 -1.63 15.59 5.93
C ASN A 32 -2.13 15.75 4.50
N ASP A 33 -3.37 15.38 4.26
CA ASP A 33 -4.11 15.60 3.04
C ASP A 33 -4.81 16.98 3.17
N PRO A 34 -4.53 17.94 2.28
CA PRO A 34 -5.25 19.22 2.23
C PRO A 34 -6.75 19.09 1.87
N THR A 35 -7.15 18.00 1.22
CA THR A 35 -8.50 17.70 0.73
C THR A 35 -9.13 16.37 1.24
N PRO A 36 -9.02 16.03 2.55
CA PRO A 36 -9.28 14.68 3.08
C PRO A 36 -10.75 14.23 3.09
N ASP A 37 -11.66 15.10 2.64
CA ASP A 37 -13.12 14.88 2.61
C ASP A 37 -13.83 15.84 1.64
N SER A 38 -13.18 16.29 0.55
CA SER A 38 -13.82 17.18 -0.45
C SER A 38 -14.99 16.50 -1.19
N THR A 39 -16.16 16.51 -0.55
CA THR A 39 -17.48 16.32 -1.18
C THR A 39 -18.14 17.68 -1.51
N LEU A 40 -17.31 18.73 -1.66
CA LEU A 40 -17.50 20.15 -1.28
C LEU A 40 -17.18 21.21 -2.34
N ASP A 41 -17.72 21.16 -3.57
CA ASP A 41 -17.89 22.32 -4.51
C ASP A 41 -16.84 23.47 -4.42
N ASP A 42 -15.57 23.13 -4.23
CA ASP A 42 -14.41 24.04 -4.18
C ASP A 42 -13.56 23.90 -5.44
N GLY A 43 -13.98 23.02 -6.35
CA GLY A 43 -13.29 22.72 -7.59
C GLY A 43 -12.18 21.67 -7.44
N ASP A 44 -12.09 21.02 -6.27
CA ASP A 44 -11.12 19.96 -6.00
C ASP A 44 -11.80 18.60 -5.82
N ASP A 45 -11.29 17.59 -6.53
CA ASP A 45 -11.88 16.25 -6.51
C ASP A 45 -11.48 15.55 -5.20
N THR A 46 -12.42 14.85 -4.54
CA THR A 46 -12.07 14.02 -3.38
C THR A 46 -11.00 13.01 -3.78
N ASN A 47 -9.94 12.95 -2.97
CA ASN A 47 -8.80 12.07 -3.17
C ASN A 47 -7.93 12.45 -4.39
N ASP A 48 -7.69 13.73 -4.66
CA ASP A 48 -6.96 14.25 -5.84
C ASP A 48 -5.49 13.77 -5.94
N GLY A 49 -4.97 13.18 -4.86
CA GLY A 49 -3.61 12.70 -4.71
C GLY A 49 -2.66 13.73 -4.10
N ASP A 50 -3.18 14.79 -3.47
CA ASP A 50 -2.38 15.84 -2.82
C ASP A 50 -2.00 15.55 -1.36
N GLY A 51 -2.51 14.45 -0.80
CA GLY A 51 -2.06 13.88 0.47
C GLY A 51 -0.80 13.01 0.37
N SER A 52 -0.71 12.03 1.26
CA SER A 52 0.40 11.06 1.29
C SER A 52 -0.05 9.63 1.51
N ARG A 53 0.91 8.70 1.48
CA ARG A 53 0.69 7.33 1.91
C ARG A 53 0.67 7.21 3.43
N VAL A 54 0.27 6.05 3.93
CA VAL A 54 0.55 5.71 5.33
C VAL A 54 2.01 5.30 5.51
N PHE A 55 2.49 4.35 4.68
CA PHE A 55 3.86 3.83 4.73
C PHE A 55 4.55 3.84 3.37
N ARG A 56 5.82 4.26 3.35
CA ARG A 56 6.78 3.98 2.29
C ARG A 56 7.86 3.04 2.81
N ILE A 57 7.96 1.84 2.22
CA ILE A 57 8.84 0.76 2.65
C ILE A 57 9.85 0.45 1.54
N THR A 58 11.03 1.04 1.65
CA THR A 58 12.13 0.91 0.66
C THR A 58 13.40 1.49 1.29
N ASP A 59 14.55 0.86 1.07
CA ASP A 59 15.87 1.44 1.32
C ASP A 59 16.47 2.07 0.04
N ASP A 60 15.70 2.03 -1.06
CA ASP A 60 16.08 2.45 -2.41
C ASP A 60 17.28 1.65 -2.98
N ASP A 61 17.63 0.49 -2.39
CA ASP A 61 18.56 -0.51 -2.94
C ASP A 61 17.77 -1.69 -3.53
N TRP A 62 18.27 -2.26 -4.62
CA TRP A 62 17.61 -3.34 -5.38
C TRP A 62 18.35 -4.67 -5.26
N HIS A 63 19.48 -4.70 -4.55
CA HIS A 63 20.34 -5.89 -4.39
C HIS A 63 20.19 -6.53 -3.01
N SER A 64 19.90 -5.72 -1.99
CA SER A 64 19.47 -6.18 -0.68
C SER A 64 17.97 -5.98 -0.56
N GLY A 65 17.32 -6.85 0.22
CA GLY A 65 15.97 -6.61 0.64
C GLY A 65 15.82 -6.88 2.13
N PHE A 66 14.84 -6.26 2.74
CA PHE A 66 14.48 -6.43 4.14
C PHE A 66 13.00 -6.79 4.29
N GLN A 67 12.60 -7.12 5.51
CA GLN A 67 11.24 -7.54 5.81
C GLN A 67 10.56 -6.61 6.80
N VAL A 68 9.33 -6.21 6.46
CA VAL A 68 8.43 -5.53 7.38
C VAL A 68 7.27 -6.45 7.75
N GLU A 69 6.98 -6.56 9.04
CA GLU A 69 5.79 -7.24 9.56
C GLU A 69 4.85 -6.23 10.22
N LEU A 70 3.61 -6.16 9.73
CA LEU A 70 2.54 -5.38 10.36
C LEU A 70 1.45 -6.34 10.83
N THR A 71 1.23 -6.36 12.15
CA THR A 71 0.16 -7.13 12.77
C THR A 71 -0.82 -6.20 13.46
N ASP A 72 -2.12 -6.51 13.41
CA ASP A 72 -3.12 -5.88 14.30
C ASP A 72 -3.27 -4.36 14.19
N VAL A 73 -3.19 -3.84 12.97
CA VAL A 73 -3.35 -2.41 12.66
C VAL A 73 -4.39 -2.17 11.58
N THR A 74 -5.08 -1.02 11.67
CA THR A 74 -5.84 -0.43 10.58
C THR A 74 -5.02 0.66 9.90
N LEU A 75 -4.95 0.65 8.57
CA LEU A 75 -4.34 1.70 7.75
C LEU A 75 -5.41 2.34 6.86
N THR A 76 -5.50 3.68 6.91
CA THR A 76 -6.57 4.44 6.24
C THR A 76 -6.13 5.86 5.87
N GLY A 77 -6.92 6.51 5.02
CA GLY A 77 -6.80 7.94 4.73
C GLY A 77 -5.56 8.31 3.93
N GLY A 78 -4.86 7.33 3.36
CA GLY A 78 -3.79 7.61 2.41
C GLY A 78 -4.39 8.08 1.10
N ASP A 79 -3.97 9.23 0.61
CA ASP A 79 -4.32 9.76 -0.70
C ASP A 79 -3.07 10.25 -1.41
N THR A 80 -2.51 9.44 -2.30
CA THR A 80 -1.24 9.77 -2.95
C THR A 80 -1.40 9.93 -4.45
N GLY A 81 -0.75 10.97 -4.99
CA GLY A 81 -0.50 11.11 -6.43
C GLY A 81 0.33 9.95 -7.03
N GLY A 82 0.93 9.11 -6.18
CA GLY A 82 1.79 8.00 -6.55
C GLY A 82 1.13 6.62 -6.53
N ARG A 83 1.91 5.63 -6.10
CA ARG A 83 1.52 4.21 -5.93
C ARG A 83 1.30 3.92 -4.46
N GLY A 84 0.41 2.98 -4.15
CA GLY A 84 0.30 2.39 -2.81
C GLY A 84 -0.33 3.33 -1.79
N GLY A 85 -1.64 3.57 -1.84
CA GLY A 85 -2.30 4.60 -1.02
C GLY A 85 -2.09 4.38 0.48
N ALA A 86 -2.27 3.17 1.01
CA ALA A 86 -1.78 2.87 2.35
C ALA A 86 -0.28 2.56 2.34
N ILE A 87 0.13 1.58 1.52
CA ILE A 87 1.50 1.05 1.53
C ILE A 87 2.05 1.04 0.11
N PHE A 88 3.18 1.71 -0.07
CA PHE A 88 4.09 1.40 -1.17
C PHE A 88 5.30 0.63 -0.62
N SER A 89 5.61 -0.51 -1.22
CA SER A 89 6.80 -1.27 -0.86
C SER A 89 7.52 -1.83 -2.06
N THR A 90 8.85 -1.83 -1.98
CA THR A 90 9.74 -2.58 -2.89
C THR A 90 10.42 -3.75 -2.19
N GLU A 91 9.98 -4.01 -0.96
CA GLU A 91 10.56 -4.92 0.01
C GLU A 91 9.57 -6.00 0.40
N SER A 92 10.03 -6.99 1.17
CA SER A 92 9.13 -8.04 1.63
C SER A 92 8.21 -7.52 2.75
N LEU A 93 6.93 -7.86 2.63
CA LEU A 93 5.87 -7.41 3.53
C LEU A 93 5.04 -8.61 4.02
N GLU A 94 4.94 -8.73 5.34
CA GLU A 94 4.00 -9.63 6.01
C GLU A 94 2.92 -8.82 6.73
N LEU A 95 1.66 -9.07 6.35
CA LEU A 95 0.48 -8.45 6.94
C LEU A 95 -0.36 -9.52 7.61
N ARG A 96 -0.67 -9.35 8.90
CA ARG A 96 -1.50 -10.31 9.64
C ARG A 96 -2.56 -9.62 10.47
N ARG A 97 -3.83 -10.03 10.33
CA ARG A 97 -4.96 -9.44 11.08
C ARG A 97 -5.02 -7.91 10.95
N THR A 98 -4.74 -7.43 9.74
CA THR A 98 -4.75 -5.99 9.41
C THR A 98 -6.02 -5.61 8.66
N LEU A 99 -6.36 -4.32 8.73
CA LEU A 99 -7.44 -3.74 7.93
C LEU A 99 -6.89 -2.57 7.12
N ILE A 100 -6.90 -2.70 5.80
CA ILE A 100 -6.44 -1.66 4.88
C ILE A 100 -7.65 -1.15 4.12
N ARG A 101 -8.08 0.07 4.42
CA ARG A 101 -9.32 0.62 3.86
C ARG A 101 -9.27 2.10 3.57
N GLN A 102 -10.09 2.55 2.62
CA GLN A 102 -10.28 3.97 2.33
C GLN A 102 -8.95 4.68 2.08
N ASN A 103 -8.14 4.07 1.19
CA ASN A 103 -6.92 4.66 0.69
C ASN A 103 -7.00 4.77 -0.84
N VAL A 104 -6.39 5.81 -1.37
CA VAL A 104 -6.41 6.16 -2.78
C VAL A 104 -4.98 6.33 -3.30
N ALA A 105 -4.75 5.81 -4.50
CA ALA A 105 -3.52 6.01 -5.24
C ALA A 105 -3.82 6.39 -6.68
N ARG A 106 -3.30 7.54 -7.13
CA ARG A 106 -3.50 8.01 -8.52
C ARG A 106 -2.74 7.20 -9.56
N TYR A 107 -1.90 6.25 -9.15
CA TYR A 107 -1.30 5.26 -10.03
C TYR A 107 -1.89 3.86 -9.78
N SER A 108 -1.23 3.00 -8.99
CA SER A 108 -1.68 1.64 -8.74
C SER A 108 -1.63 1.29 -7.26
N GLY A 109 -2.40 0.26 -6.88
CA GLY A 109 -2.43 -0.20 -5.51
C GLY A 109 -3.09 0.81 -4.58
N GLY A 110 -4.40 0.99 -4.69
CA GLY A 110 -5.12 1.96 -3.83
C GLY A 110 -4.87 1.69 -2.35
N GLY A 111 -4.91 0.41 -1.95
CA GLY A 111 -4.44 -0.02 -0.65
C GLY A 111 -2.93 -0.25 -0.63
N ILE A 112 -2.48 -1.25 -1.39
CA ILE A 112 -1.09 -1.71 -1.39
C ILE A 112 -0.55 -1.74 -2.81
N ASP A 113 0.63 -1.19 -3.01
CA ASP A 113 1.45 -1.46 -4.19
C ASP A 113 2.76 -2.13 -3.76
N LEU A 114 2.90 -3.41 -4.10
CA LEU A 114 4.18 -4.11 -4.05
C LEU A 114 4.85 -3.98 -5.42
N ALA A 115 5.82 -3.09 -5.52
CA ALA A 115 6.52 -2.79 -6.75
C ALA A 115 7.91 -3.40 -6.75
N ASP A 116 8.14 -4.34 -7.65
CA ASP A 116 9.47 -4.76 -8.00
C ASP A 116 10.07 -3.76 -9.02
N ILE A 117 11.18 -3.12 -8.66
CA ILE A 117 11.88 -2.15 -9.53
C ILE A 117 12.76 -2.86 -10.56
N SER A 118 12.89 -4.18 -10.47
CA SER A 118 13.80 -4.96 -11.31
C SER A 118 13.44 -5.14 -12.78
N GLY A 119 12.34 -4.53 -13.23
CA GLY A 119 12.05 -4.39 -14.66
C GLY A 119 13.17 -3.72 -15.47
N ASN A 120 14.20 -3.16 -14.81
CA ASN A 120 15.48 -2.79 -15.41
C ASN A 120 16.50 -3.94 -15.30
N ALA A 121 16.24 -5.06 -15.98
CA ALA A 121 17.06 -6.27 -16.00
C ALA A 121 18.48 -6.12 -16.64
N ASN A 122 19.03 -4.90 -16.70
CA ASN A 122 20.33 -4.62 -17.34
C ASN A 122 21.55 -4.74 -16.40
N TYR A 123 21.38 -5.12 -15.13
CA TYR A 123 22.48 -5.01 -14.16
C TYR A 123 23.30 -6.27 -13.90
N GLY A 124 22.91 -7.44 -14.43
CA GLY A 124 23.71 -8.67 -14.31
C GLY A 124 23.98 -9.15 -12.86
N ALA A 125 23.39 -8.49 -11.87
CA ALA A 125 23.50 -8.77 -10.45
C ALA A 125 22.18 -9.38 -9.94
N PRO A 126 22.24 -10.28 -8.94
CA PRO A 126 21.04 -10.81 -8.30
C PRO A 126 20.28 -9.66 -7.63
N ILE A 127 18.97 -9.62 -7.86
CA ILE A 127 18.06 -8.69 -7.22
C ILE A 127 17.39 -9.38 -6.03
N ALA A 128 17.01 -8.59 -5.02
CA ALA A 128 16.20 -9.11 -3.93
C ALA A 128 14.76 -9.40 -4.42
N ALA A 129 14.21 -10.55 -4.02
CA ALA A 129 12.82 -10.89 -4.31
C ALA A 129 11.91 -10.27 -3.25
N ALA A 130 10.97 -9.42 -3.67
CA ALA A 130 9.97 -8.85 -2.78
C ALA A 130 8.76 -9.79 -2.65
N HIS A 131 8.48 -10.26 -1.42
CA HIS A 131 7.36 -11.17 -1.13
C HIS A 131 6.24 -10.45 -0.38
N LEU A 132 4.99 -10.68 -0.75
CA LEU A 132 3.82 -10.19 -0.03
C LEU A 132 3.01 -11.36 0.53
N ASN A 133 2.95 -11.46 1.86
CA ASN A 133 2.11 -12.43 2.55
C ASN A 133 1.04 -11.70 3.35
N ILE A 134 -0.23 -11.95 3.05
CA ILE A 134 -1.37 -11.32 3.73
C ILE A 134 -2.27 -12.41 4.32
N ARG A 135 -2.39 -12.42 5.64
CA ARG A 135 -3.14 -13.44 6.39
C ARG A 135 -4.20 -12.83 7.29
N GLU A 136 -5.41 -13.37 7.23
CA GLU A 136 -6.49 -13.01 8.17
C GLU A 136 -6.82 -11.52 8.14
N SER A 137 -6.61 -10.87 7.00
CA SER A 137 -6.76 -9.42 6.84
C SER A 137 -7.97 -9.05 6.00
N VAL A 138 -8.28 -7.76 5.97
CA VAL A 138 -9.29 -7.18 5.10
C VAL A 138 -8.69 -6.03 4.31
N ILE A 139 -8.88 -6.06 2.98
CA ILE A 139 -8.49 -4.98 2.06
C ILE A 139 -9.78 -4.50 1.40
N SER A 140 -10.26 -3.31 1.76
CA SER A 140 -11.59 -2.87 1.33
C SER A 140 -11.73 -1.39 1.05
N GLN A 141 -12.56 -1.00 0.09
CA GLN A 141 -12.86 0.40 -0.19
C GLN A 141 -11.60 1.22 -0.50
N ASN A 142 -10.62 0.61 -1.14
CA ASN A 142 -9.46 1.33 -1.65
C ASN A 142 -9.63 1.58 -3.16
N GLU A 143 -9.06 2.68 -3.65
CA GLU A 143 -9.23 3.14 -5.02
C GLU A 143 -7.90 3.37 -5.73
N SER A 144 -7.82 3.02 -7.01
CA SER A 144 -6.69 3.43 -7.85
C SER A 144 -7.11 3.90 -9.24
N SER A 145 -6.40 4.91 -9.77
CA SER A 145 -6.68 5.42 -11.12
C SER A 145 -6.04 4.61 -12.26
N TYR A 146 -5.39 3.48 -11.97
CA TYR A 146 -4.83 2.59 -13.01
C TYR A 146 -5.11 1.11 -12.78
N GLY A 147 -4.83 0.55 -11.61
CA GLY A 147 -5.07 -0.87 -11.40
C GLY A 147 -4.68 -1.40 -10.03
N GLY A 148 -5.40 -2.44 -9.62
CA GLY A 148 -5.25 -3.02 -8.29
C GLY A 148 -5.81 -2.09 -7.23
N GLY A 149 -7.10 -1.76 -7.31
CA GLY A 149 -7.75 -0.83 -6.37
C GLY A 149 -7.47 -1.19 -4.91
N GLY A 150 -7.50 -2.48 -4.58
CA GLY A 150 -7.03 -2.97 -3.29
C GLY A 150 -5.53 -3.23 -3.28
N LEU A 151 -5.07 -4.05 -4.22
CA LEU A 151 -3.68 -4.51 -4.29
C LEU A 151 -3.18 -4.52 -5.74
N SER A 152 -2.05 -3.86 -5.97
CA SER A 152 -1.24 -4.04 -7.16
C SER A 152 0.07 -4.73 -6.76
N ALA A 153 0.45 -5.79 -7.45
CA ALA A 153 1.74 -6.41 -7.26
C ALA A 153 2.42 -6.67 -8.60
N THR A 154 3.65 -6.18 -8.74
CA THR A 154 4.56 -6.53 -9.82
C THR A 154 5.75 -7.22 -9.17
N THR A 155 5.96 -8.51 -9.42
CA THR A 155 7.04 -9.29 -8.80
C THR A 155 7.69 -10.19 -9.85
N TYR A 156 8.99 -10.05 -10.10
CA TYR A 156 9.72 -10.88 -11.06
C TYR A 156 10.17 -12.22 -10.45
N TYR A 157 10.71 -12.17 -9.23
CA TYR A 157 11.14 -13.37 -8.47
C TYR A 157 10.40 -13.55 -7.14
N GLY A 158 9.56 -12.59 -6.79
CA GLY A 158 8.74 -12.57 -5.59
C GLY A 158 7.49 -13.43 -5.66
N THR A 159 6.74 -13.46 -4.56
CA THR A 159 5.46 -14.16 -4.47
C THR A 159 4.41 -13.27 -3.81
N VAL A 160 3.15 -13.52 -4.14
CA VAL A 160 1.99 -12.90 -3.49
C VAL A 160 1.08 -14.01 -2.98
N LEU A 161 0.86 -14.04 -1.66
CA LEU A 161 -0.01 -14.99 -0.99
C LEU A 161 -1.06 -14.25 -0.17
N LEU A 162 -2.34 -14.50 -0.47
CA LEU A 162 -3.47 -14.07 0.35
C LEU A 162 -4.13 -15.32 0.94
N GLU A 163 -4.17 -15.41 2.27
CA GLU A 163 -4.75 -16.55 2.98
C GLU A 163 -5.76 -16.05 4.02
N ARG A 164 -6.99 -16.58 4.00
CA ARG A 164 -8.07 -16.15 4.91
C ARG A 164 -8.30 -14.62 4.90
N THR A 165 -8.04 -13.99 3.74
CA THR A 165 -8.11 -12.54 3.56
C THR A 165 -9.33 -12.17 2.73
N THR A 166 -10.03 -11.11 3.11
CA THR A 166 -11.15 -10.56 2.33
C THR A 166 -10.68 -9.38 1.51
N VAL A 167 -11.01 -9.37 0.21
CA VAL A 167 -10.77 -8.23 -0.69
C VAL A 167 -12.11 -7.80 -1.28
N SER A 168 -12.63 -6.64 -0.87
CA SER A 168 -14.02 -6.26 -1.18
C SER A 168 -14.24 -4.76 -1.36
N GLY A 169 -15.07 -4.37 -2.34
CA GLY A 169 -15.44 -2.97 -2.54
C GLY A 169 -14.28 -2.06 -2.95
N ASN A 170 -13.17 -2.63 -3.45
CA ASN A 170 -12.08 -1.84 -4.01
C ASN A 170 -12.37 -1.51 -5.48
N VAL A 171 -11.91 -0.35 -5.93
CA VAL A 171 -12.20 0.19 -7.26
C VAL A 171 -10.90 0.51 -7.99
N ALA A 172 -10.85 0.18 -9.28
CA ALA A 172 -9.83 0.71 -10.16
C ALA A 172 -10.48 1.14 -11.47
N THR A 173 -10.05 2.28 -12.02
CA THR A 173 -10.53 2.73 -13.34
C THR A 173 -9.97 1.88 -14.48
N GLY A 174 -8.79 1.27 -14.29
CA GLY A 174 -8.20 0.32 -15.22
C GLY A 174 -8.35 -1.13 -14.78
N ASN A 175 -7.23 -1.86 -14.68
CA ASN A 175 -7.25 -3.32 -14.53
C ASN A 175 -7.34 -3.78 -13.07
N GLY A 176 -8.23 -4.73 -12.80
CA GLY A 176 -8.30 -5.41 -11.50
C GLY A 176 -8.77 -4.50 -10.37
N GLY A 177 -10.09 -4.25 -10.30
CA GLY A 177 -10.69 -3.40 -9.26
C GLY A 177 -10.31 -3.83 -7.83
N GLY A 178 -10.24 -5.14 -7.59
CA GLY A 178 -9.68 -5.71 -6.36
C GLY A 178 -8.17 -5.84 -6.42
N ILE A 179 -7.69 -6.75 -7.27
CA ILE A 179 -6.29 -7.16 -7.33
C ILE A 179 -5.82 -7.09 -8.78
N ARG A 180 -4.61 -6.55 -8.98
CA ARG A 180 -3.86 -6.66 -10.23
C ARG A 180 -2.51 -7.30 -9.95
N LEU A 181 -2.28 -8.48 -10.54
CA LEU A 181 -0.97 -9.14 -10.55
C LEU A 181 -0.34 -8.95 -11.92
N ARG A 182 0.92 -8.49 -11.94
CA ARG A 182 1.73 -8.45 -13.15
C ARG A 182 2.90 -9.40 -12.98
N ALA A 183 2.85 -10.48 -13.75
CA ALA A 183 4.00 -11.34 -13.99
C ALA A 183 4.85 -10.79 -15.15
N PRO A 184 6.15 -11.11 -15.22
CA PRO A 184 7.01 -10.84 -16.38
C PRO A 184 6.43 -11.35 -17.70
#